data_AF-A0A126QUN9-F1
#
_entry.id   AF-A0A126QUN9-F1
#
_cell.length_a   1.000
_cell.length_b   1.000
_cell.length_c   1.000
_cell.angle_alpha   90.00
_cell.angle_beta   90.00
_cell.angle_gamma   90.00
#
_symmetry.space_group_name_H-M   'P 1'
#
loop_
_entity.id
_entity.type
_entity.pdbx_description
1 polymer ?
#
loop_
_entity_poly.entity_id
_entity_poly.type
_entity_poly.pdbx_seq_one_letter_code
_entity_poly.pdbx_strand_id
1 'polypeptide(L)'
;MKEVYDWLNASDSPGTVSADSMLYGIGCMNYRLLNLIDRMRLLIPELGKLSNEELTEFLADFDNKPFGINVKQLRSVYDEGDIIFTGMEQAVKDRNYFIHDLRIHEGSSYKKDAIRLYNLLNNIATLSNQVSNAMNKTVKKNSKKQNVKDNELVGRIDSLIKKNAYDSGLAELSIICLTLESEGNCFWKKHKAAEAFTDLGYEVVPWSDDSKVLLIGPRNFKGKR
;
A
#
# COMPACT_ATOMS: atom_id res chain seq x y z
N MET A 1 -34.94 -0.03 7.78
CA MET A 1 -33.68 0.74 7.63
C MET A 1 -32.91 0.89 8.94
N LYS A 2 -33.49 1.43 10.02
CA LYS A 2 -32.81 1.54 11.33
C LYS A 2 -32.36 0.18 11.89
N GLU A 3 -33.21 -0.85 11.80
CA GLU A 3 -32.90 -2.22 12.28
C GLU A 3 -31.59 -2.79 11.73
N VAL A 4 -31.32 -2.67 10.43
CA VAL A 4 -30.08 -3.22 9.83
C VAL A 4 -28.84 -2.41 10.22
N TYR A 5 -29.01 -1.09 10.41
CA TYR A 5 -27.93 -0.25 10.93
C TYR A 5 -27.61 -0.60 12.39
N ASP A 6 -28.63 -0.96 13.16
CA ASP A 6 -28.48 -1.43 14.54
C ASP A 6 -27.78 -2.79 14.58
N TRP A 7 -27.99 -3.68 13.59
CA TRP A 7 -27.24 -4.94 13.50
C TRP A 7 -25.73 -4.73 13.44
N LEU A 8 -25.26 -3.70 12.75
CA LEU A 8 -23.82 -3.44 12.61
C LEU A 8 -23.14 -3.08 13.93
N ASN A 9 -23.92 -2.74 14.96
CA ASN A 9 -23.45 -2.36 16.28
C ASN A 9 -24.06 -3.24 17.39
N ALA A 10 -24.87 -4.25 17.05
CA ALA A 10 -25.54 -5.11 18.00
C ALA A 10 -24.63 -6.27 18.42
N SER A 11 -24.74 -6.67 19.69
CA SER A 11 -24.13 -7.90 20.20
C SER A 11 -24.92 -9.15 19.82
N ASP A 12 -26.21 -8.99 19.51
CA ASP A 12 -27.14 -10.08 19.30
C ASP A 12 -27.58 -10.21 17.84
N SER A 13 -27.82 -11.44 17.41
CA SER A 13 -28.32 -11.73 16.07
C SER A 13 -29.77 -11.24 15.90
N PRO A 14 -30.17 -10.82 14.69
CA PRO A 14 -31.53 -10.35 14.44
C PRO A 14 -32.61 -11.42 14.67
N GLY A 15 -33.81 -10.95 15.01
CA GLY A 15 -35.03 -11.75 15.07
C GLY A 15 -35.60 -12.04 13.67
N THR A 16 -36.93 -12.15 13.57
CA THR A 16 -37.60 -12.20 12.27
C THR A 16 -37.58 -10.81 11.64
N VAL A 17 -37.30 -10.72 10.34
CA VAL A 17 -37.14 -9.45 9.62
C VAL A 17 -38.00 -9.45 8.37
N SER A 18 -38.40 -8.25 7.93
CA SER A 18 -39.19 -8.07 6.70
C SER A 18 -38.35 -8.24 5.43
N ALA A 19 -39.02 -8.41 4.29
CA ALA A 19 -38.39 -8.42 2.97
C ALA A 19 -37.61 -7.12 2.70
N ASP A 20 -38.15 -5.96 3.09
CA ASP A 20 -37.49 -4.66 2.93
C ASP A 20 -36.21 -4.56 3.75
N SER A 21 -36.22 -5.05 4.99
CA SER A 21 -35.02 -5.09 5.84
C SER A 21 -33.96 -6.03 5.25
N MET A 22 -34.37 -7.15 4.64
CA MET A 22 -33.43 -8.03 3.91
C MET A 22 -32.81 -7.34 2.69
N LEU A 23 -33.63 -6.73 1.83
CA LEU A 23 -33.16 -6.01 0.64
C LEU A 23 -32.17 -4.90 1.02
N TYR A 24 -32.50 -4.12 2.05
CA TYR A 24 -31.62 -3.08 2.56
C TYR A 24 -30.30 -3.65 3.07
N GLY A 25 -30.32 -4.77 3.83
CA GLY A 25 -29.11 -5.42 4.31
C GLY A 25 -28.22 -6.01 3.21
N ILE A 26 -28.82 -6.52 2.13
CA ILE A 26 -28.07 -6.93 0.91
C ILE A 26 -27.40 -5.70 0.27
N GLY A 27 -28.07 -4.55 0.24
CA GLY A 27 -27.47 -3.28 -0.17
C GLY A 27 -26.26 -2.91 0.68
N CYS A 28 -26.38 -2.98 2.01
CA CYS A 28 -25.26 -2.75 2.93
C CYS A 28 -24.09 -3.73 2.72
N MET A 29 -24.39 -5.00 2.45
CA MET A 29 -23.39 -6.02 2.15
C MET A 29 -22.61 -5.65 0.88
N ASN A 30 -23.30 -5.29 -0.21
CA ASN A 30 -22.65 -4.88 -1.46
C ASN A 30 -21.75 -3.65 -1.25
N TYR A 31 -22.23 -2.63 -0.55
CA TYR A 31 -21.42 -1.44 -0.23
C TYR A 31 -20.16 -1.80 0.58
N ARG A 32 -20.28 -2.67 1.59
CA ARG A 32 -19.12 -3.09 2.39
C ARG A 32 -18.14 -3.95 1.60
N LEU A 33 -18.62 -4.78 0.68
CA LEU A 33 -17.76 -5.55 -0.22
C LEU A 33 -16.97 -4.65 -1.17
N LEU A 34 -17.60 -3.60 -1.72
CA LEU A 34 -16.89 -2.60 -2.54
C LEU A 34 -15.77 -1.94 -1.73
N ASN A 35 -16.06 -1.47 -0.51
CA ASN A 35 -15.04 -0.90 0.36
C ASN A 35 -13.91 -1.88 0.70
N LEU A 36 -14.22 -3.17 0.85
CA LEU A 36 -13.21 -4.20 1.05
C LEU A 36 -12.34 -4.36 -0.21
N ILE A 37 -12.95 -4.40 -1.40
CA ILE A 37 -12.25 -4.45 -2.69
C ILE A 37 -11.30 -3.26 -2.84
N ASP A 38 -11.76 -2.05 -2.56
CA ASP A 38 -10.93 -0.85 -2.64
C ASP A 38 -9.73 -0.92 -1.69
N ARG A 39 -9.91 -1.43 -0.48
CA ARG A 39 -8.81 -1.64 0.48
C ARG A 39 -7.82 -2.69 -0.01
N MET A 40 -8.30 -3.79 -0.58
CA MET A 40 -7.44 -4.82 -1.18
C MET A 40 -6.64 -4.24 -2.34
N ARG A 41 -7.29 -3.45 -3.21
CA ARG A 41 -6.68 -2.73 -4.33
C ARG A 41 -5.56 -1.81 -3.87
N LEU A 42 -5.80 -1.03 -2.81
CA LEU A 42 -4.80 -0.12 -2.24
C LEU A 42 -3.62 -0.85 -1.60
N LEU A 43 -3.82 -2.04 -1.05
CA LEU A 43 -2.74 -2.85 -0.47
C LEU A 43 -1.75 -3.35 -1.52
N ILE A 44 -2.21 -3.71 -2.72
CA ILE A 44 -1.41 -4.39 -3.74
C ILE A 44 -0.13 -3.61 -4.14
N PRO A 45 -0.19 -2.30 -4.48
CA PRO A 45 1.01 -1.51 -4.79
C PRO A 45 2.05 -1.51 -3.66
N GLU A 46 1.60 -1.45 -2.41
CA GLU A 46 2.49 -1.41 -1.24
C GLU A 46 3.27 -2.72 -1.05
N LEU A 47 2.83 -3.84 -1.64
CA LEU A 47 3.55 -5.11 -1.51
C LEU A 47 4.90 -5.08 -2.23
N GLY A 48 5.07 -4.20 -3.23
CA GLY A 48 6.33 -4.05 -3.98
C GLY A 48 6.79 -5.34 -4.67
N LYS A 49 5.86 -6.25 -4.97
CA LYS A 49 6.14 -7.57 -5.58
C LYS A 49 6.04 -7.59 -7.09
N LEU A 50 5.43 -6.56 -7.69
CA LEU A 50 5.20 -6.44 -9.12
C LEU A 50 6.00 -5.26 -9.65
N SER A 51 6.52 -5.38 -10.88
CA SER A 51 7.04 -4.23 -11.62
C SER A 51 5.90 -3.25 -11.96
N ASN A 52 6.23 -2.04 -12.42
CA ASN A 52 5.21 -1.03 -12.76
C ASN A 52 4.27 -1.49 -13.88
N GLU A 53 4.79 -2.21 -14.88
CA GLU A 53 4.01 -2.76 -15.99
C GLU A 53 3.08 -3.87 -15.50
N GLU A 54 3.62 -4.86 -14.78
CA GLU A 54 2.84 -5.96 -14.18
C GLU A 54 1.78 -5.44 -13.20
N LEU A 55 2.11 -4.41 -12.40
CA LEU A 55 1.17 -3.80 -11.46
C LEU A 55 0.00 -3.12 -12.18
N THR A 56 0.27 -2.44 -13.28
CA THR A 56 -0.76 -1.77 -14.08
C THR A 56 -1.73 -2.79 -14.68
N GLU A 57 -1.20 -3.85 -15.29
CA GLU A 57 -2.01 -4.96 -15.83
C GLU A 57 -2.79 -5.69 -14.73
N PHE A 58 -2.14 -5.97 -13.61
CA PHE A 58 -2.75 -6.65 -12.47
C PHE A 58 -3.91 -5.85 -11.90
N LEU A 59 -3.74 -4.54 -11.68
CA LEU A 59 -4.81 -3.68 -11.17
C LEU A 59 -5.95 -3.53 -12.16
N ALA A 60 -5.65 -3.42 -13.47
CA ALA A 60 -6.67 -3.39 -14.51
C ALA A 60 -7.48 -4.69 -14.54
N ASP A 61 -6.85 -5.85 -14.38
CA ASP A 61 -7.56 -7.12 -14.27
C ASP A 61 -8.37 -7.15 -12.96
N PHE A 62 -7.78 -6.79 -11.82
CA PHE A 62 -8.45 -6.78 -10.51
C PHE A 62 -9.74 -5.94 -10.48
N ASP A 63 -9.71 -4.74 -11.06
CA ASP A 63 -10.86 -3.81 -11.09
C ASP A 63 -12.03 -4.36 -11.94
N ASN A 64 -11.74 -5.26 -12.89
CA ASN A 64 -12.74 -5.82 -13.80
C ASN A 64 -13.24 -7.22 -13.39
N LYS A 65 -12.80 -7.75 -12.25
CA LYS A 65 -13.11 -9.13 -11.86
C LYS A 65 -14.11 -9.23 -10.71
N PRO A 66 -14.85 -10.35 -10.63
CA PRO A 66 -15.73 -10.61 -9.50
C PRO A 66 -14.96 -10.72 -8.18
N PHE A 67 -15.61 -10.37 -7.07
CA PHE A 67 -15.03 -10.42 -5.71
C PHE A 67 -14.25 -11.72 -5.40
N GLY A 68 -14.78 -12.88 -5.78
CA GLY A 68 -14.11 -14.16 -5.53
C GLY A 68 -12.79 -14.35 -6.30
N ILE A 69 -12.62 -13.71 -7.46
CA ILE A 69 -11.35 -13.69 -8.19
C ILE A 69 -10.40 -12.69 -7.54
N ASN A 70 -10.89 -11.51 -7.13
CA ASN A 70 -10.08 -10.49 -6.44
C ASN A 70 -9.46 -11.06 -5.16
N VAL A 71 -10.19 -11.88 -4.40
CA VAL A 71 -9.67 -12.60 -3.23
C VAL A 71 -8.52 -13.55 -3.60
N LYS A 72 -8.66 -14.32 -4.68
CA LYS A 72 -7.60 -15.23 -5.15
C LYS A 72 -6.37 -14.48 -5.63
N GLN A 73 -6.57 -13.37 -6.34
CA GLN A 73 -5.50 -12.48 -6.80
C GLN A 73 -4.75 -11.89 -5.61
N LEU A 74 -5.44 -11.34 -4.61
CA LEU A 74 -4.79 -10.85 -3.40
C LEU A 74 -3.98 -11.96 -2.72
N ARG A 75 -4.53 -13.16 -2.58
CA ARG A 75 -3.82 -14.32 -1.99
C ARG A 75 -2.55 -14.68 -2.73
N SER A 76 -2.54 -14.55 -4.05
CA SER A 76 -1.35 -14.85 -4.87
C SER A 76 -0.19 -13.89 -4.61
N VAL A 77 -0.49 -12.65 -4.18
CA VAL A 77 0.52 -11.61 -3.93
C VAL A 77 0.71 -11.33 -2.43
N TYR A 78 -0.17 -11.80 -1.56
CA TYR A 78 -0.11 -11.57 -0.12
C TYR A 78 -0.20 -12.89 0.66
N ASP A 79 0.90 -13.24 1.33
CA ASP A 79 1.07 -14.50 2.08
C ASP A 79 1.48 -14.22 3.54
N GLU A 80 1.22 -13.00 4.04
CA GLU A 80 1.42 -12.72 5.46
C GLU A 80 0.17 -13.12 6.25
N GLY A 81 0.34 -13.70 7.44
CA GLY A 81 -0.75 -14.25 8.27
C GLY A 81 -1.71 -13.22 8.88
N ASP A 82 -1.63 -11.94 8.49
CA ASP A 82 -2.48 -10.87 9.02
C ASP A 82 -3.90 -10.88 8.39
N ILE A 83 -4.07 -11.56 7.25
CA ILE A 83 -5.36 -11.74 6.56
C ILE A 83 -5.80 -13.20 6.63
N ILE A 84 -7.01 -13.43 7.15
CA ILE A 84 -7.59 -14.78 7.25
C ILE A 84 -8.34 -15.11 5.96
N PHE A 85 -7.64 -15.73 4.99
CA PHE A 85 -8.23 -16.06 3.68
C PHE A 85 -9.40 -17.04 3.74
N THR A 86 -9.47 -17.92 4.74
CA THR A 86 -10.65 -18.77 4.96
C THR A 86 -11.90 -17.94 5.29
N GLY A 87 -11.74 -16.80 5.96
CA GLY A 87 -12.81 -15.83 6.19
C GLY A 87 -13.26 -15.15 4.89
N MET A 88 -12.33 -14.81 3.99
CA MET A 88 -12.66 -14.28 2.66
C MET A 88 -13.40 -15.30 1.79
N GLU A 89 -12.96 -16.56 1.78
CA GLU A 89 -13.64 -17.65 1.07
C GLU A 89 -15.06 -17.86 1.59
N GLN A 90 -15.27 -17.78 2.92
CA GLN A 90 -16.61 -17.83 3.50
C GLN A 90 -17.46 -16.63 3.08
N ALA A 91 -16.89 -15.42 3.04
CA ALA A 91 -17.59 -14.23 2.57
C ALA A 91 -18.02 -14.35 1.10
N VAL A 92 -17.20 -14.95 0.24
CA VAL A 92 -17.56 -15.25 -1.16
C VAL A 92 -18.75 -16.21 -1.23
N LYS A 93 -18.73 -17.31 -0.45
CA LYS A 93 -19.82 -18.28 -0.42
C LYS A 93 -21.14 -17.64 0.02
N ASP A 94 -21.12 -16.87 1.10
CA ASP A 94 -22.32 -16.24 1.64
C ASP A 94 -22.83 -15.12 0.72
N ARG A 95 -21.95 -14.32 0.12
CA ARG A 95 -22.32 -13.34 -0.90
C ARG A 95 -23.02 -14.01 -2.09
N ASN A 96 -22.48 -15.13 -2.58
CA ASN A 96 -23.06 -15.83 -3.71
C ASN A 96 -24.44 -16.41 -3.39
N TYR A 97 -24.64 -16.89 -2.16
CA TYR A 97 -25.97 -17.29 -1.69
C TYR A 97 -26.98 -16.14 -1.82
N PHE A 98 -26.65 -14.93 -1.32
CA PHE A 98 -27.56 -13.79 -1.37
C PHE A 98 -27.88 -13.29 -2.77
N ILE A 99 -27.02 -13.57 -3.75
CA ILE A 99 -27.15 -13.04 -5.12
C ILE A 99 -27.74 -14.06 -6.09
N HIS A 100 -27.49 -15.35 -5.87
CA HIS A 100 -27.91 -16.40 -6.79
C HIS A 100 -29.00 -17.31 -6.21
N ASP A 101 -29.04 -17.49 -4.89
CA ASP A 101 -29.87 -18.52 -4.26
C ASP A 101 -31.05 -17.93 -3.45
N LEU A 102 -30.86 -16.78 -2.81
CA LEU A 102 -31.92 -16.16 -2.01
C LEU A 102 -33.07 -15.68 -2.91
N ARG A 103 -34.28 -16.17 -2.63
CA ARG A 103 -35.52 -15.69 -3.25
C ARG A 103 -36.34 -14.92 -2.23
N ILE A 104 -36.60 -13.64 -2.55
CA ILE A 104 -37.40 -12.76 -1.69
C ILE A 104 -38.85 -12.79 -2.17
N HIS A 105 -39.77 -13.10 -1.27
CA HIS A 105 -41.20 -13.31 -1.45
C HIS A 105 -41.94 -12.64 -0.29
N GLU A 106 -42.97 -11.88 -0.62
CA GLU A 106 -43.79 -11.19 0.37
C GLU A 106 -44.45 -12.19 1.34
N GLY A 107 -44.52 -11.83 2.63
CA GLY A 107 -45.07 -12.69 3.69
C GLY A 107 -44.16 -13.80 4.22
N SER A 108 -42.93 -13.95 3.71
CA SER A 108 -41.96 -14.95 4.20
C SER A 108 -41.23 -14.48 5.47
N SER A 109 -40.85 -15.42 6.35
CA SER A 109 -39.99 -15.18 7.51
C SER A 109 -38.52 -15.40 7.16
N TYR A 110 -37.70 -14.36 7.31
CA TYR A 110 -36.28 -14.37 6.90
C TYR A 110 -35.29 -14.60 8.04
N LYS A 111 -35.70 -15.18 9.17
CA LYS A 111 -34.84 -15.25 10.36
C LYS A 111 -33.47 -15.90 10.09
N LYS A 112 -33.43 -17.04 9.37
CA LYS A 112 -32.15 -17.73 9.05
C LYS A 112 -31.26 -16.91 8.12
N ASP A 113 -31.87 -16.31 7.09
CA ASP A 113 -31.15 -15.48 6.11
C ASP A 113 -30.63 -14.18 6.72
N ALA A 114 -31.40 -13.59 7.64
CA ALA A 114 -31.00 -12.42 8.41
C ALA A 114 -29.77 -12.71 9.28
N ILE A 115 -29.75 -13.86 9.98
CA ILE A 115 -28.58 -14.31 10.75
C ILE A 115 -27.37 -14.51 9.83
N ARG A 116 -27.57 -15.14 8.67
CA ARG A 116 -26.49 -15.34 7.69
C ARG A 116 -25.95 -14.01 7.15
N LEU A 117 -26.83 -13.05 6.87
CA LEU A 117 -26.46 -11.73 6.38
C LEU A 117 -25.73 -10.92 7.45
N TYR A 118 -26.22 -10.98 8.69
CA TYR A 118 -25.57 -10.40 9.86
C TYR A 118 -24.13 -10.92 10.03
N ASN A 119 -23.96 -12.24 10.01
CA ASN A 119 -22.63 -12.87 10.11
C ASN A 119 -21.71 -12.46 8.96
N LEU A 120 -22.24 -12.38 7.73
CA LEU A 120 -21.49 -11.93 6.58
C LEU A 120 -21.04 -10.47 6.73
N LEU A 121 -21.93 -9.56 7.16
CA LEU A 121 -21.60 -8.15 7.39
C LEU A 121 -20.49 -7.99 8.44
N ASN A 122 -20.55 -8.75 9.53
CA ASN A 122 -19.53 -8.76 10.58
C ASN A 122 -18.20 -9.35 10.10
N ASN A 123 -18.25 -10.42 9.30
CA ASN A 123 -17.07 -11.01 8.67
C ASN A 123 -16.39 -9.99 7.73
N ILE A 124 -17.15 -9.31 6.86
CA ILE A 124 -16.62 -8.28 5.96
C ILE A 124 -15.99 -7.13 6.76
N ALA A 125 -16.61 -6.70 7.86
CA ALA A 125 -16.06 -5.67 8.74
C ALA A 125 -14.71 -6.11 9.34
N THR A 126 -14.63 -7.35 9.82
CA THR A 126 -13.40 -7.94 10.37
C THR A 126 -12.30 -8.01 9.32
N LEU A 127 -12.61 -8.53 8.13
CA LEU A 127 -11.69 -8.62 7.01
C LEU A 127 -11.20 -7.24 6.54
N SER A 128 -12.08 -6.24 6.54
CA SER A 128 -11.71 -4.86 6.20
C SER A 128 -10.69 -4.29 7.18
N ASN A 129 -10.84 -4.57 8.48
CA ASN A 129 -9.87 -4.17 9.49
C ASN A 129 -8.54 -4.92 9.33
N GLN A 130 -8.57 -6.22 9.00
CA GLN A 130 -7.38 -7.02 8.72
C GLN A 130 -6.59 -6.45 7.53
N VAL A 131 -7.25 -6.18 6.40
CA VAL A 131 -6.61 -5.57 5.22
C VAL A 131 -6.01 -4.20 5.55
N SER A 132 -6.69 -3.40 6.38
CA SER A 132 -6.17 -2.09 6.80
C SER A 132 -4.94 -2.20 7.70
N ASN A 133 -4.92 -3.19 8.59
CA ASN A 133 -3.77 -3.46 9.44
C ASN A 133 -2.59 -3.99 8.63
N ALA A 134 -2.85 -4.89 7.67
CA ALA A 134 -1.87 -5.38 6.71
C ALA A 134 -1.24 -4.21 5.94
N MET A 135 -2.07 -3.30 5.42
CA MET A 135 -1.63 -2.07 4.75
C MET A 135 -0.70 -1.23 5.61
N ASN A 136 -1.14 -0.88 6.83
CA ASN A 136 -0.34 -0.08 7.76
C ASN A 136 0.99 -0.73 8.12
N LYS A 137 1.01 -2.06 8.27
CA LYS A 137 2.22 -2.83 8.56
C LYS A 137 3.18 -2.82 7.38
N THR A 138 2.67 -3.02 6.17
CA THR A 138 3.46 -3.00 4.93
C THR A 138 4.08 -1.62 4.69
N VAL A 139 3.29 -0.55 4.77
CA VAL A 139 3.79 0.83 4.62
C VAL A 139 4.92 1.11 5.62
N LYS A 140 4.72 0.76 6.91
CA LYS A 140 5.77 0.92 7.93
C LYS A 140 7.03 0.12 7.61
N LYS A 141 6.90 -1.10 7.09
CA LYS A 141 8.01 -1.96 6.67
C LYS A 141 8.76 -1.34 5.49
N ASN A 142 8.05 -0.78 4.51
CA ASN A 142 8.63 -0.12 3.34
C ASN A 142 9.34 1.18 3.72
N SER A 143 8.74 2.04 4.55
CA SER A 143 9.40 3.26 5.03
C SER A 143 10.68 2.93 5.81
N LYS A 144 10.66 1.88 6.65
CA LYS A 144 11.87 1.41 7.33
C LYS A 144 12.96 0.94 6.35
N LYS A 145 12.59 0.14 5.35
CA LYS A 145 13.53 -0.32 4.32
C LYS A 145 14.12 0.84 3.52
N GLN A 146 13.30 1.82 3.16
CA GLN A 146 13.74 3.02 2.46
C GLN A 146 14.71 3.83 3.32
N ASN A 147 14.38 4.09 4.58
CA ASN A 147 15.29 4.78 5.50
C ASN A 147 16.63 4.07 5.68
N VAL A 148 16.65 2.72 5.69
CA VAL A 148 17.89 1.95 5.76
C VAL A 148 18.71 2.14 4.49
N LYS A 149 18.09 2.00 3.30
CA LYS A 149 18.77 2.22 2.01
C LYS A 149 19.30 3.64 1.89
N ASP A 150 18.52 4.63 2.30
CA ASP A 150 18.92 6.02 2.29
C ASP A 150 20.11 6.21 3.24
N ASN A 151 20.06 5.71 4.48
CA ASN A 151 21.19 5.80 5.41
C ASN A 151 22.46 5.09 4.93
N GLU A 152 22.34 3.93 4.28
CA GLU A 152 23.47 3.22 3.66
C GLU A 152 24.09 4.02 2.51
N LEU A 153 23.25 4.57 1.63
CA LEU A 153 23.69 5.43 0.53
C LEU A 153 24.38 6.69 1.06
N VAL A 154 23.82 7.30 2.10
CA VAL A 154 24.41 8.45 2.80
C VAL A 154 25.78 8.12 3.38
N GLY A 155 25.90 7.00 4.11
CA GLY A 155 27.18 6.55 4.64
C GLY A 155 28.19 6.26 3.52
N ARG A 156 27.73 5.76 2.38
CA ARG A 156 28.57 5.54 1.19
C ARG A 156 29.06 6.86 0.59
N ILE A 157 28.17 7.83 0.40
CA ILE A 157 28.49 9.17 -0.10
C ILE A 157 29.51 9.84 0.84
N ASP A 158 29.28 9.82 2.14
CA ASP A 158 30.21 10.40 3.13
C ASP A 158 31.60 9.77 3.05
N SER A 159 31.67 8.45 2.85
CA SER A 159 32.93 7.72 2.66
C SER A 159 33.64 8.14 1.38
N LEU A 160 32.89 8.28 0.27
CA LEU A 160 33.44 8.70 -1.02
C LEU A 160 33.94 10.15 -0.99
N ILE A 161 33.21 11.06 -0.32
CA ILE A 161 33.65 12.45 -0.11
C ILE A 161 34.97 12.44 0.66
N LYS A 162 35.04 11.74 1.81
CA LYS A 162 36.27 11.67 2.60
C LYS A 162 37.46 11.08 1.84
N LYS A 163 37.21 10.09 0.97
CA LYS A 163 38.25 9.43 0.17
C LYS A 163 38.79 10.32 -0.95
N ASN A 164 37.94 11.16 -1.55
CA ASN A 164 38.28 11.97 -2.73
C ASN A 164 38.33 13.47 -2.41
N ALA A 165 38.34 13.85 -1.13
CA ALA A 165 38.40 15.24 -0.72
C ALA A 165 39.77 15.84 -1.05
N TYR A 166 39.77 17.05 -1.60
CA TYR A 166 40.92 17.93 -1.63
C TYR A 166 41.25 18.39 -0.20
N ASP A 167 42.38 19.09 -0.03
CA ASP A 167 42.79 19.68 1.27
C ASP A 167 41.73 20.60 1.88
N SER A 168 40.82 21.14 1.05
CA SER A 168 39.68 21.97 1.48
C SER A 168 38.53 21.17 2.13
N GLY A 169 38.60 19.84 2.15
CA GLY A 169 37.53 18.96 2.65
C GLY A 169 36.36 18.78 1.69
N LEU A 170 36.46 19.32 0.48
CA LEU A 170 35.48 19.17 -0.60
C LEU A 170 35.96 18.13 -1.62
N ALA A 171 35.05 17.40 -2.24
CA ALA A 171 35.34 16.42 -3.31
C ALA A 171 34.66 16.84 -4.62
N GLU A 172 35.21 16.45 -5.77
CA GLU A 172 34.55 16.71 -7.05
C GLU A 172 33.28 15.86 -7.20
N LEU A 173 32.13 16.52 -7.40
CA LEU A 173 30.83 15.86 -7.53
C LEU A 173 30.82 14.82 -8.66
N SER A 174 31.53 15.11 -9.75
CA SER A 174 31.63 14.22 -10.91
C SER A 174 32.26 12.86 -10.55
N ILE A 175 33.27 12.86 -9.68
CA ILE A 175 33.97 11.65 -9.21
C ILE A 175 33.05 10.82 -8.32
N ILE A 176 32.30 11.48 -7.43
CA ILE A 176 31.31 10.81 -6.57
C ILE A 176 30.23 10.14 -7.43
N CYS A 177 29.66 10.88 -8.40
CA CYS A 177 28.64 10.35 -9.32
C CYS A 177 29.15 9.16 -10.14
N LEU A 178 30.35 9.27 -10.74
CA LEU A 178 30.95 8.19 -11.52
C LEU A 178 31.20 6.93 -10.68
N THR A 179 31.64 7.12 -9.43
CA THR A 179 31.88 5.99 -8.53
C THR A 179 30.58 5.29 -8.16
N LEU A 180 29.54 6.05 -7.79
CA LEU A 180 28.22 5.51 -7.48
C LEU A 180 27.60 4.80 -8.69
N GLU A 181 27.74 5.35 -9.89
CA GLU A 181 27.29 4.74 -11.14
C GLU A 181 28.01 3.42 -11.42
N SER A 182 29.33 3.36 -11.21
CA SER A 182 30.11 2.12 -11.35
C SER A 182 29.73 1.03 -10.33
N GLU A 183 29.15 1.43 -9.19
CA GLU A 183 28.63 0.54 -8.15
C GLU A 183 27.16 0.11 -8.40
N GLY A 184 26.57 0.49 -9.54
CA GLY A 184 25.19 0.14 -9.90
C GLY A 184 24.14 1.04 -9.25
N ASN A 185 24.51 2.20 -8.70
CA ASN A 185 23.55 3.20 -8.24
C ASN A 185 23.11 4.07 -9.45
N CYS A 186 22.19 3.53 -10.25
CA CYS A 186 21.84 4.00 -11.60
C CYS A 186 21.10 5.35 -11.71
N PHE A 187 21.04 6.19 -10.66
CA PHE A 187 20.10 7.31 -10.61
C PHE A 187 20.63 8.68 -11.04
N TRP A 188 21.89 8.80 -11.45
CA TRP A 188 22.55 10.10 -11.50
C TRP A 188 22.98 10.51 -12.91
N LYS A 189 22.02 10.81 -13.80
CA LYS A 189 22.35 11.60 -15.00
C LYS A 189 22.98 12.92 -14.51
N LYS A 190 24.22 13.21 -14.93
CA LYS A 190 25.09 14.31 -14.48
C LYS A 190 24.42 15.69 -14.30
N HIS A 191 23.28 15.94 -14.92
CA HIS A 191 22.58 17.24 -14.90
C HIS A 191 21.54 17.43 -13.79
N LYS A 192 21.23 16.40 -12.98
CA LYS A 192 20.33 16.52 -11.80
C LYS A 192 20.95 16.07 -10.48
N ALA A 193 22.23 15.71 -10.50
CA ALA A 193 22.90 15.20 -9.31
C ALA A 193 22.95 16.24 -8.20
N ALA A 194 23.33 17.48 -8.51
CA ALA A 194 23.44 18.55 -7.52
C ALA A 194 22.15 18.73 -6.71
N GLU A 195 20.98 18.82 -7.36
CA GLU A 195 19.68 18.96 -6.71
C GLU A 195 19.39 17.80 -5.75
N ALA A 196 19.57 16.56 -6.21
CA ALA A 196 19.25 15.42 -5.37
C ALA A 196 20.31 15.14 -4.27
N PHE A 197 21.56 15.62 -4.41
CA PHE A 197 22.49 15.70 -3.27
C PHE A 197 22.07 16.78 -2.27
N THR A 198 21.56 17.92 -2.73
CA THR A 198 20.98 18.97 -1.87
C THR A 198 19.75 18.47 -1.11
N ASP A 199 18.86 17.71 -1.74
CA ASP A 199 17.71 17.08 -1.08
C ASP A 199 18.14 16.10 0.04
N LEU A 200 19.31 15.48 -0.10
CA LEU A 200 19.93 14.64 0.92
C LEU A 200 20.68 15.43 2.00
N GLY A 201 20.71 16.77 1.93
CA GLY A 201 21.34 17.66 2.90
C GLY A 201 22.83 17.91 2.68
N TYR A 202 23.35 17.67 1.47
CA TYR A 202 24.71 18.02 1.10
C TYR A 202 24.80 19.41 0.49
N GLU A 203 25.89 20.13 0.79
CA GLU A 203 26.21 21.40 0.14
C GLU A 203 26.99 21.10 -1.15
N VAL A 204 26.48 21.60 -2.27
CA VAL A 204 27.13 21.52 -3.59
C VAL A 204 27.49 22.93 -4.03
N VAL A 205 28.77 23.19 -4.30
CA VAL A 205 29.29 24.52 -4.64
C VAL A 205 30.11 24.47 -5.94
N PRO A 206 30.11 25.52 -6.76
CA PRO A 206 31.03 25.59 -7.89
C PRO A 206 32.49 25.72 -7.40
N TRP A 207 33.43 25.13 -8.13
CA TRP A 207 34.88 25.26 -7.83
C TRP A 207 35.36 26.71 -7.90
N SER A 208 34.82 27.47 -8.85
CA SER A 208 35.01 28.92 -9.02
C SER A 208 33.80 29.48 -9.78
N ASP A 209 33.62 30.81 -9.74
CA ASP A 209 32.45 31.48 -10.32
C ASP A 209 32.24 31.17 -11.83
N ASP A 210 33.32 30.87 -12.56
CA ASP A 210 33.29 30.54 -13.99
C ASP A 210 33.40 29.02 -14.29
N SER A 211 33.46 28.17 -13.26
CA SER A 211 33.71 26.74 -13.42
C SER A 211 32.43 25.93 -13.60
N LYS A 212 32.46 24.97 -14.54
CA LYS A 212 31.45 23.90 -14.65
C LYS A 212 31.69 22.76 -13.66
N VAL A 213 32.78 22.79 -12.92
CA VAL A 213 33.12 21.77 -11.92
C VAL A 213 32.37 22.10 -10.64
N LEU A 214 31.59 21.12 -10.17
CA LEU A 214 30.89 21.19 -8.90
C LEU A 214 31.65 20.38 -7.85
N LEU A 215 31.74 20.95 -6.67
CA LEU A 215 32.30 20.35 -5.47
C LEU A 215 31.17 19.99 -4.50
N ILE A 216 31.38 18.93 -3.72
CA ILE A 216 30.47 18.48 -2.67
C ILE A 216 31.24 18.31 -1.36
N GLY A 217 30.70 18.88 -0.29
CA GLY A 217 31.24 18.77 1.06
C GLY A 217 30.45 17.80 1.94
N PRO A 218 30.99 17.41 3.11
CA PRO A 218 30.23 16.64 4.09
C PRO A 218 28.98 17.40 4.55
N ARG A 219 27.97 16.69 5.07
CA ARG A 219 26.75 17.32 5.59
C ARG A 219 27.09 18.35 6.66
N ASN A 220 26.45 19.50 6.61
CA ASN A 220 26.71 20.66 7.49
C ASN A 220 28.10 21.29 7.31
N PHE A 221 28.79 21.04 6.20
CA PHE A 221 29.89 21.90 5.80
C PHE A 221 29.36 23.34 5.74
N LYS A 222 30.05 24.25 6.42
CA LYS A 222 29.84 25.69 6.29
C LYS A 222 31.10 26.19 5.63
N GLY A 223 31.16 26.13 4.31
CA GLY A 223 32.27 26.71 3.57
C GLY A 223 32.44 28.16 3.99
N LYS A 224 33.59 28.51 4.58
CA LYS A 224 33.98 29.92 4.68
C LYS A 224 34.23 30.39 3.25
N ARG A 225 33.33 31.23 2.75
CA ARG A 225 33.55 32.06 1.56
C ARG A 225 34.80 32.89 1.75
#